data_AF-A0A963JDK1-F1
#
_entry.id   AF-A0A963JDK1-F1
#
_cell.length_a   1.000
_cell.length_b   1.000
_cell.length_c   1.000
_cell.angle_alpha   90.00
_cell.angle_beta   90.00
_cell.angle_gamma   90.00
#
_symmetry.space_group_name_H-M   'P 1'
#
loop_
_entity.id
_entity.type
_entity.pdbx_description
1 polymer ?
#
loop_
_entity_poly.entity_id
_entity_poly.type
_entity_poly.pdbx_seq_one_letter_code
_entity_poly.pdbx_strand_id
1 'polypeptide(L)'
;MGSRLRFPRHTGRGDGASGFAPAGAASLFEVSAAAPLRPRASPTAGAAHACGAAADGRPSHAAAASRRLRAAFGWLTASAERRRQTAAEERLNTLSHGIGFVAAAAAWPMLSDHAAQRGGALAALGIAVFCLAAMLVYAASMLYHALPDGRAKDWARRIDHASIFVFIAGSYTPFALGPLHGGIGGPLLAGVWGVALLGAGCKVGG
;
A
#
# COMPACT_ATOMS: atom_id res chain seq x y z
N MET A 1 -48.70 30.04 13.65
CA MET A 1 -47.88 31.22 13.29
C MET A 1 -46.43 30.76 13.17
N GLY A 2 -45.76 30.64 12.02
CA GLY A 2 -46.08 31.09 10.68
C GLY A 2 -45.24 32.28 10.23
N SER A 3 -43.91 32.16 10.14
CA SER A 3 -43.08 33.09 9.36
C SER A 3 -41.75 32.47 8.95
N ARG A 4 -41.73 31.96 7.72
CA ARG A 4 -40.52 31.61 6.96
C ARG A 4 -39.90 32.92 6.47
N LEU A 5 -38.64 33.20 6.80
CA LEU A 5 -37.90 34.29 6.19
C LEU A 5 -37.05 33.76 5.04
N ARG A 6 -37.27 34.38 3.88
CA ARG A 6 -36.78 34.03 2.54
C ARG A 6 -35.71 35.06 2.14
N PHE A 7 -34.66 34.56 1.50
CA PHE A 7 -33.48 35.19 0.87
C PHE A 7 -33.58 36.63 0.33
N PRO A 8 -32.39 37.25 0.18
CA PRO A 8 -32.00 37.91 -1.07
C PRO A 8 -30.90 37.13 -1.82
N ARG A 9 -31.08 37.02 -3.14
CA ARG A 9 -30.09 36.54 -4.11
C ARG A 9 -29.15 37.70 -4.45
N HIS A 10 -27.84 37.52 -4.31
CA HIS A 10 -26.87 38.39 -4.97
C HIS A 10 -26.60 37.89 -6.38
N THR A 11 -27.11 38.65 -7.36
CA THR A 11 -26.71 38.59 -8.77
C THR A 11 -25.46 39.45 -8.94
N GLY A 12 -24.34 38.84 -9.29
CA GLY A 12 -23.11 39.53 -9.66
C GLY A 12 -22.57 38.91 -10.95
N ARG A 13 -22.88 39.55 -12.07
CA ARG A 13 -22.40 39.28 -13.43
C ARG A 13 -21.12 40.10 -13.62
N GLY A 14 -20.05 39.45 -14.05
CA GLY A 14 -18.79 40.08 -14.42
C GLY A 14 -18.16 39.29 -15.55
N ASP A 15 -18.35 39.80 -16.77
CA ASP A 15 -17.75 39.31 -18.00
C ASP A 15 -16.28 39.77 -18.09
N GLY A 16 -15.42 38.97 -18.72
CA GLY A 16 -14.33 39.53 -19.54
C GLY A 16 -12.90 39.10 -19.25
N ALA A 17 -12.39 38.29 -20.19
CA ALA A 17 -11.10 38.45 -20.88
C ALA A 17 -9.86 37.65 -20.43
N SER A 18 -9.30 37.00 -21.47
CA SER A 18 -7.92 36.54 -21.68
C SER A 18 -7.38 35.48 -20.71
N GLY A 19 -6.99 34.27 -21.13
CA GLY A 19 -6.29 33.95 -22.36
C GLY A 19 -4.87 33.51 -22.00
N PHE A 20 -4.69 32.23 -21.65
CA PHE A 20 -3.41 31.55 -21.78
C PHE A 20 -3.63 30.03 -21.74
N ALA A 21 -3.55 29.41 -22.92
CA ALA A 21 -3.41 27.98 -23.06
C ALA A 21 -1.91 27.67 -23.13
N PRO A 22 -1.42 26.63 -22.43
CA PRO A 22 -0.28 25.87 -22.92
C PRO A 22 -0.78 24.64 -23.67
N ALA A 23 -0.48 24.65 -24.96
CA ALA A 23 -0.51 23.49 -25.83
C ALA A 23 0.56 22.46 -25.42
N GLY A 24 0.24 21.19 -25.61
CA GLY A 24 1.20 20.15 -25.99
C GLY A 24 2.09 19.57 -24.90
N ALA A 25 1.64 18.47 -24.28
CA ALA A 25 2.47 17.28 -24.03
C ALA A 25 1.59 16.13 -23.54
N ALA A 26 1.97 14.90 -23.91
CA ALA A 26 1.40 13.62 -23.51
C ALA A 26 0.25 13.03 -24.36
N SER A 27 0.37 13.17 -25.68
CA SER A 27 -0.08 12.13 -26.62
C SER A 27 0.97 11.01 -26.71
N LEU A 28 1.10 10.18 -25.68
CA LEU A 28 1.88 8.93 -25.72
C LEU A 28 1.30 7.94 -24.71
N PHE A 29 0.18 7.30 -25.03
CA PHE A 29 -0.18 5.95 -24.55
C PHE A 29 -1.44 5.48 -25.30
N GLU A 30 -1.36 5.52 -26.62
CA GLU A 30 -2.31 4.82 -27.49
C GLU A 30 -1.71 3.43 -27.76
N VAL A 31 -2.10 2.44 -26.96
CA VAL A 31 -1.85 1.01 -27.25
C VAL A 31 -3.19 0.31 -27.37
N SER A 32 -3.59 0.21 -28.63
CA SER A 32 -4.30 -0.88 -29.32
C SER A 32 -4.77 -2.09 -28.48
N ALA A 33 -6.10 -2.25 -28.44
CA ALA A 33 -6.93 -3.45 -28.55
C ALA A 33 -6.45 -4.81 -28.00
N ALA A 34 -7.27 -5.39 -27.10
CA ALA A 34 -7.77 -6.76 -27.21
C ALA A 34 -8.95 -7.02 -26.24
N ALA A 35 -10.09 -7.44 -26.78
CA ALA A 35 -11.17 -8.13 -26.07
C ALA A 35 -11.43 -9.46 -26.81
N PRO A 36 -12.16 -10.45 -26.25
CA PRO A 36 -12.19 -11.02 -24.90
C PRO A 36 -11.84 -12.53 -24.91
N LEU A 37 -11.36 -13.12 -23.82
CA LEU A 37 -11.33 -14.60 -23.68
C LEU A 37 -12.47 -15.06 -22.77
N ARG A 38 -13.47 -15.74 -23.36
CA ARG A 38 -14.49 -16.50 -22.64
C ARG A 38 -13.85 -17.66 -21.87
N PRO A 39 -14.21 -17.91 -20.60
CA PRO A 39 -13.84 -19.16 -19.94
C PRO A 39 -14.58 -20.34 -20.60
N ARG A 40 -13.80 -21.33 -21.04
CA ARG A 40 -14.24 -22.61 -21.58
C ARG A 40 -14.81 -23.45 -20.42
N ALA A 41 -16.07 -23.86 -20.51
CA ALA A 41 -16.66 -24.83 -19.60
C ALA A 41 -15.92 -26.18 -19.73
N SER A 42 -15.47 -26.73 -18.61
CA SER A 42 -14.93 -28.09 -18.51
C SER A 42 -16.07 -29.11 -18.57
N PRO A 43 -15.90 -30.23 -19.30
CA PRO A 43 -16.91 -31.27 -19.36
C PRO A 43 -17.00 -32.04 -18.05
N THR A 44 -18.26 -32.38 -17.72
CA THR A 44 -18.69 -33.24 -16.63
C THR A 44 -18.15 -34.67 -16.75
N ALA A 45 -18.00 -35.29 -15.58
CA ALA A 45 -18.20 -36.71 -15.30
C ALA A 45 -17.23 -37.73 -15.94
N GLY A 46 -16.31 -38.20 -15.11
CA GLY A 46 -15.66 -39.50 -15.25
C GLY A 46 -15.82 -40.26 -13.94
N ALA A 47 -16.83 -41.12 -13.88
CA ALA A 47 -17.05 -42.06 -12.78
C ALA A 47 -15.90 -43.09 -12.75
N ALA A 48 -15.24 -43.22 -11.60
CA ALA A 48 -14.38 -44.35 -11.31
C ALA A 48 -14.91 -45.04 -10.06
N HIS A 49 -15.54 -46.19 -10.30
CA HIS A 49 -15.90 -47.19 -9.32
C HIS A 49 -14.67 -47.62 -8.52
N ALA A 50 -14.76 -47.54 -7.19
CA ALA A 50 -13.93 -48.30 -6.28
C ALA A 50 -14.84 -49.17 -5.40
N CYS A 51 -14.79 -50.47 -5.66
CA CYS A 51 -15.45 -51.52 -4.89
C CYS A 51 -14.47 -52.02 -3.80
N GLY A 52 -14.97 -52.17 -2.57
CA GLY A 52 -14.49 -53.18 -1.63
C GLY A 52 -13.41 -52.78 -0.63
N ALA A 53 -13.83 -52.21 0.51
CA ALA A 53 -13.37 -52.61 1.84
C ALA A 53 -14.27 -51.92 2.89
N ALA A 54 -15.18 -52.69 3.49
CA ALA A 54 -16.00 -52.25 4.62
C ALA A 54 -15.10 -52.10 5.86
N ALA A 55 -14.40 -50.98 5.96
CA ALA A 55 -13.84 -50.48 7.21
C ALA A 55 -14.96 -49.69 7.91
N ASP A 56 -15.19 -50.03 9.19
CA ASP A 56 -16.15 -49.40 10.10
C ASP A 56 -16.26 -47.89 9.84
N GLY A 57 -17.45 -47.43 9.43
CA GLY A 57 -17.71 -46.10 8.85
C GLY A 57 -17.54 -44.92 9.82
N ARG A 58 -16.88 -45.13 10.96
CA ARG A 58 -16.55 -44.07 11.91
C ARG A 58 -15.25 -43.43 11.46
N PRO A 59 -15.23 -42.13 11.13
CA PRO A 59 -13.98 -41.47 10.87
C PRO A 59 -13.08 -41.63 12.09
N SER A 60 -11.83 -42.08 11.88
CA SER A 60 -10.85 -42.14 12.96
C SER A 60 -10.83 -40.79 13.70
N HIS A 61 -10.73 -40.81 15.03
CA HIS A 61 -10.76 -39.58 15.83
C HIS A 61 -9.75 -38.53 15.33
N ALA A 62 -8.63 -38.98 14.76
CA ALA A 62 -7.62 -38.15 14.08
C ALA A 62 -8.13 -37.47 12.78
N ALA A 63 -8.93 -38.15 11.95
CA ALA A 63 -9.54 -37.57 10.75
C ALA A 63 -10.65 -36.56 11.10
N ALA A 64 -11.40 -36.81 12.19
CA ALA A 64 -12.39 -35.86 12.70
C ALA A 64 -11.71 -34.62 13.32
N ALA A 65 -10.65 -34.81 14.11
CA ALA A 65 -9.87 -33.73 14.71
C ALA A 65 -9.19 -32.85 13.65
N SER A 66 -8.53 -33.43 12.65
CA SER A 66 -7.88 -32.67 11.57
C SER A 66 -8.86 -31.89 10.68
N ARG A 67 -10.09 -32.39 10.48
CA ARG A 67 -11.17 -31.62 9.83
C ARG A 67 -11.65 -30.46 10.71
N ARG A 68 -11.81 -30.66 12.01
CA ARG A 68 -12.16 -29.59 12.96
C ARG A 68 -11.08 -28.52 13.02
N LEU A 69 -9.80 -28.90 13.00
CA LEU A 69 -8.67 -27.96 12.97
C LEU A 69 -8.61 -27.19 11.64
N ARG A 70 -8.78 -27.86 10.49
CA ARG A 70 -8.88 -27.17 9.19
C ARG A 70 -10.13 -26.29 9.08
N ALA A 71 -11.23 -26.63 9.74
CA ALA A 71 -12.41 -25.78 9.78
C ALA A 71 -12.22 -24.57 10.71
N ALA A 72 -11.62 -24.79 11.89
CA ALA A 72 -11.41 -23.74 12.90
C ALA A 72 -10.25 -22.79 12.55
N PHE A 73 -9.24 -23.29 11.83
CA PHE A 73 -8.00 -22.58 11.53
C PHE A 73 -7.66 -22.58 10.04
N GLY A 74 -8.55 -23.03 9.17
CA GLY A 74 -8.31 -23.03 7.72
C GLY A 74 -8.01 -21.62 7.19
N TRP A 75 -8.57 -20.59 7.82
CA TRP A 75 -8.28 -19.19 7.53
C TRP A 75 -6.85 -18.76 7.90
N LEU A 76 -6.18 -19.43 8.85
CA LEU A 76 -4.75 -19.20 9.15
C LEU A 76 -3.84 -19.70 8.03
N THR A 77 -4.30 -20.68 7.26
CA THR A 77 -3.54 -21.28 6.15
C THR A 77 -4.03 -20.85 4.76
N ALA A 78 -5.27 -20.39 4.64
CA ALA A 78 -5.90 -20.01 3.37
C ALA A 78 -5.56 -18.57 2.93
N SER A 79 -4.78 -17.83 3.72
CA SER A 79 -4.56 -16.38 3.57
C SER A 79 -3.71 -15.98 2.34
N ALA A 80 -3.41 -16.91 1.42
CA ALA A 80 -2.42 -16.69 0.36
C ALA A 80 -2.88 -17.01 -1.07
N GLU A 81 -4.18 -17.04 -1.37
CA GLU A 81 -4.61 -16.99 -2.77
C GLU A 81 -4.51 -15.53 -3.27
N ARG A 82 -3.30 -15.13 -3.69
CA ARG A 82 -3.05 -13.79 -4.22
C ARG A 82 -3.71 -13.68 -5.60
N ARG A 83 -4.91 -13.09 -5.65
CA ARG A 83 -5.58 -12.75 -6.93
C ARG A 83 -4.64 -11.90 -7.79
N ARG A 84 -4.46 -12.29 -9.06
CA ARG A 84 -3.71 -11.47 -10.03
C ARG A 84 -4.44 -10.15 -10.21
N GLN A 85 -3.75 -9.05 -9.97
CA GLN A 85 -4.32 -7.72 -10.13
C GLN A 85 -4.59 -7.44 -11.61
N THR A 86 -5.68 -6.74 -11.89
CA THR A 86 -6.02 -6.26 -13.23
C THR A 86 -5.23 -5.01 -13.57
N ALA A 87 -5.08 -4.71 -14.87
CA ALA A 87 -4.41 -3.48 -15.31
C ALA A 87 -5.08 -2.19 -14.77
N ALA A 88 -6.39 -2.22 -14.51
CA ALA A 88 -7.09 -1.11 -13.89
C ALA A 88 -6.71 -0.94 -12.41
N GLU A 89 -6.61 -2.04 -11.66
CA GLU A 89 -6.17 -2.04 -10.27
C GLU A 89 -4.72 -1.58 -10.14
N GLU A 90 -3.82 -2.04 -11.02
CA GLU A 90 -2.43 -1.60 -11.03
C GLU A 90 -2.32 -0.08 -11.27
N ARG A 91 -3.12 0.50 -12.19
CA ARG A 91 -3.16 1.95 -12.42
C ARG A 91 -3.67 2.73 -11.21
N LEU A 92 -4.71 2.26 -10.55
CA LEU A 92 -5.25 2.90 -9.34
C LEU A 92 -4.26 2.83 -8.17
N ASN A 93 -3.53 1.72 -8.05
CA ASN A 93 -2.44 1.61 -7.08
C ASN A 93 -1.33 2.62 -7.38
N THR A 94 -0.87 2.72 -8.63
CA THR A 94 0.13 3.74 -9.02
C THR A 94 -0.35 5.16 -8.70
N LEU A 95 -1.60 5.48 -9.04
CA LEU A 95 -2.16 6.83 -8.81
C LEU A 95 -2.27 7.17 -7.32
N SER A 96 -2.83 6.25 -6.51
CA SER A 96 -2.97 6.47 -5.06
C SER A 96 -1.62 6.67 -4.37
N HIS A 97 -0.59 5.92 -4.78
CA HIS A 97 0.76 6.07 -4.23
C HIS A 97 1.44 7.34 -4.74
N GLY A 98 1.23 7.71 -6.00
CA GLY A 98 1.68 8.99 -6.55
C GLY A 98 1.11 10.19 -5.79
N ILE A 99 -0.18 10.15 -5.44
CA ILE A 99 -0.83 11.18 -4.59
C ILE A 99 -0.19 11.19 -3.20
N GLY A 100 0.05 10.02 -2.59
CA GLY A 100 0.73 9.90 -1.30
C GLY A 100 2.14 10.51 -1.31
N PHE A 101 2.91 10.26 -2.36
CA PHE A 101 4.25 10.83 -2.56
C PHE A 101 4.21 12.37 -2.62
N VAL A 102 3.32 12.92 -3.45
CA VAL A 102 3.18 14.38 -3.60
C VAL A 102 2.70 15.02 -2.30
N ALA A 103 1.75 14.40 -1.60
CA ALA A 103 1.28 14.88 -0.31
C ALA A 103 2.41 14.89 0.75
N ALA A 104 3.22 13.84 0.81
CA ALA A 104 4.37 13.76 1.71
C ALA A 104 5.42 14.84 1.39
N ALA A 105 5.74 15.03 0.10
CA ALA A 105 6.67 16.06 -0.35
C ALA A 105 6.18 17.49 -0.03
N ALA A 106 4.89 17.75 -0.23
CA ALA A 106 4.28 19.05 0.09
C ALA A 106 4.21 19.31 1.61
N ALA A 107 3.96 18.28 2.41
CA ALA A 107 3.87 18.40 3.87
C ALA A 107 5.24 18.62 4.55
N TRP A 108 6.33 18.09 3.97
CA TRP A 108 7.66 18.12 4.56
C TRP A 108 8.13 19.53 4.99
N PRO A 109 8.20 20.56 4.12
CA PRO A 109 8.72 21.87 4.54
C PRO A 109 7.93 22.47 5.71
N MET A 110 6.60 22.33 5.70
CA MET A 110 5.72 22.85 6.75
C MET A 110 5.93 22.11 8.08
N LEU A 111 6.04 20.78 8.05
CA LEU A 111 6.29 19.98 9.26
C LEU A 111 7.70 20.21 9.82
N SER A 112 8.71 20.32 8.95
CA SER A 112 10.09 20.55 9.37
C SER A 112 10.26 21.94 10.00
N ASP A 113 9.66 22.97 9.42
CA ASP A 113 9.67 24.33 9.98
C ASP A 113 9.01 24.36 11.37
N HIS A 114 7.80 23.80 11.49
CA HIS A 114 7.09 23.75 12.77
C HIS A 114 7.85 22.96 13.85
N ALA A 115 8.48 21.84 13.46
CA ALA A 115 9.30 21.04 14.37
C ALA A 115 10.58 21.77 14.80
N ALA A 116 11.25 22.49 13.88
CA ALA A 116 12.42 23.29 14.19
C ALA A 116 12.09 24.40 15.20
N GLN A 117 10.96 25.09 15.00
CA GLN A 117 10.54 26.18 15.89
C GLN A 117 10.15 25.71 17.30
N ARG A 118 9.55 24.51 17.43
CA ARG A 118 9.03 24.03 18.73
C ARG A 118 9.93 23.05 19.46
N GLY A 119 10.70 22.23 18.74
CA GLY A 119 11.50 21.15 19.28
C GLY A 119 12.98 21.19 18.87
N GLY A 120 13.39 22.24 18.15
CA GLY A 120 14.77 22.42 17.72
C GLY A 120 15.22 21.45 16.62
N ALA A 121 16.54 21.39 16.42
CA ALA A 121 17.14 20.66 15.30
C ALA A 121 16.87 19.15 15.32
N LEU A 122 16.83 18.52 16.50
CA LEU A 122 16.57 17.08 16.62
C LEU A 122 15.14 16.70 16.24
N ALA A 123 14.15 17.52 16.63
CA ALA A 123 12.77 17.32 16.21
C ALA A 123 12.62 17.49 14.68
N ALA A 124 13.27 18.51 14.11
CA ALA A 124 13.29 18.72 12.65
C ALA A 124 13.95 17.55 11.90
N LEU A 125 15.04 17.00 12.43
CA LEU A 125 15.70 15.80 11.89
C LEU A 125 14.76 14.59 11.92
N GLY A 126 14.05 14.37 13.03
CA GLY A 126 13.11 13.25 13.14
C GLY A 126 11.95 13.35 12.15
N ILE A 127 11.42 14.56 11.92
CA ILE A 127 10.43 14.81 10.87
C ILE A 127 11.01 14.57 9.48
N ALA A 128 12.23 15.03 9.20
CA ALA A 128 12.87 14.82 7.90
C ALA A 128 13.03 13.32 7.59
N VAL A 129 13.47 12.52 8.56
CA VAL A 129 13.58 11.07 8.42
C VAL A 129 12.21 10.42 8.16
N PHE A 130 11.16 10.85 8.88
CA PHE A 130 9.80 10.37 8.64
C PHE A 130 9.31 10.70 7.22
N CYS A 131 9.45 11.95 6.78
CA CYS A 131 9.02 12.39 5.45
C CYS A 131 9.78 11.66 4.33
N LEU A 132 11.10 11.50 4.47
CA LEU A 132 11.91 10.73 3.53
C LEU A 132 11.49 9.26 3.45
N ALA A 133 11.21 8.62 4.60
CA ALA A 133 10.76 7.24 4.62
C ALA A 133 9.36 7.08 4.01
N ALA A 134 8.45 8.05 4.25
CA ALA A 134 7.13 8.10 3.62
C ALA A 134 7.23 8.26 2.09
N MET A 135 8.07 9.19 1.63
CA MET A 135 8.33 9.38 0.20
C MET A 135 8.94 8.12 -0.43
N LEU A 136 9.86 7.45 0.26
CA LEU A 136 10.47 6.22 -0.21
C LEU A 136 9.44 5.10 -0.42
N VAL A 137 8.54 4.85 0.54
CA VAL A 137 7.52 3.79 0.40
C VAL A 137 6.54 4.09 -0.72
N TYR A 138 6.09 5.35 -0.86
CA TYR A 138 5.20 5.72 -1.95
C TYR A 138 5.88 5.67 -3.31
N ALA A 139 7.15 6.09 -3.41
CA ALA A 139 7.93 6.04 -4.64
C ALA A 139 8.22 4.58 -5.06
N ALA A 140 8.60 3.73 -4.12
CA ALA A 140 8.90 2.32 -4.40
C ALA A 140 7.67 1.58 -4.94
N SER A 141 6.50 1.81 -4.34
CA SER A 141 5.25 1.19 -4.77
C SER A 141 4.77 1.70 -6.12
N MET A 142 4.85 3.02 -6.34
CA MET A 142 4.55 3.64 -7.62
C MET A 142 5.44 3.06 -8.73
N LEU A 143 6.75 2.94 -8.48
CA LEU A 143 7.68 2.37 -9.45
C LEU A 143 7.36 0.89 -9.74
N TYR A 144 7.06 0.09 -8.71
CA TYR A 144 6.70 -1.32 -8.86
C TYR A 144 5.46 -1.51 -9.75
N HIS A 145 4.41 -0.73 -9.53
CA HIS A 145 3.17 -0.83 -10.30
C HIS A 145 3.24 -0.18 -11.69
N ALA A 146 4.17 0.76 -11.90
CA ALA A 146 4.41 1.37 -13.21
C ALA A 146 5.26 0.49 -14.16
N LEU A 147 6.08 -0.41 -13.62
CA LEU A 147 6.99 -1.24 -14.40
C LEU A 147 6.28 -2.42 -15.10
N PRO A 148 6.63 -2.72 -16.37
CA PRO A 148 6.18 -3.93 -17.06
C PRO A 148 6.84 -5.19 -16.46
N ASP A 149 6.25 -6.36 -16.72
CA ASP A 149 6.75 -7.63 -16.21
C ASP A 149 8.21 -7.88 -16.68
N GLY A 150 9.09 -8.22 -15.74
CA GLY A 150 10.51 -8.47 -16.00
C GLY A 150 11.40 -8.28 -14.77
N ARG A 151 12.72 -8.42 -14.96
CA ARG A 151 13.73 -8.34 -13.87
C ARG A 151 13.66 -7.03 -13.07
N ALA A 152 13.37 -5.91 -13.75
CA ALA A 152 13.23 -4.61 -13.10
C ALA A 152 12.02 -4.57 -12.15
N LYS A 153 10.88 -5.15 -12.54
CA LYS A 153 9.67 -5.25 -11.71
C LYS A 153 9.90 -6.14 -10.49
N ASP A 154 10.68 -7.22 -10.62
CA ASP A 154 11.02 -8.08 -9.49
C ASP A 154 11.91 -7.36 -8.46
N TRP A 155 12.89 -6.58 -8.93
CA TRP A 155 13.70 -5.72 -8.05
C TRP A 155 12.86 -4.63 -7.40
N ALA A 156 12.02 -3.92 -8.16
CA ALA A 156 11.11 -2.92 -7.62
C ALA A 156 10.14 -3.52 -6.58
N ARG A 157 9.66 -4.76 -6.80
CA ARG A 157 8.87 -5.50 -5.82
C ARG A 157 9.64 -5.73 -4.52
N ARG A 158 10.91 -6.13 -4.60
CA ARG A 158 11.75 -6.33 -3.40
C ARG A 158 11.95 -5.02 -2.64
N ILE A 159 12.23 -3.93 -3.36
CA ILE A 159 12.39 -2.59 -2.78
C ILE A 159 11.09 -2.10 -2.14
N ASP A 160 9.95 -2.28 -2.80
CA ASP A 160 8.62 -1.93 -2.28
C ASP A 160 8.34 -2.64 -0.94
N HIS A 161 8.59 -3.94 -0.88
CA HIS A 161 8.46 -4.68 0.38
C HIS A 161 9.48 -4.25 1.45
N ALA A 162 10.72 -3.97 1.05
CA ALA A 162 11.77 -3.53 1.97
C ALA A 162 11.48 -2.13 2.54
N SER A 163 10.88 -1.25 1.72
CA SER A 163 10.59 0.14 2.08
C SER A 163 9.59 0.26 3.22
N ILE A 164 8.67 -0.70 3.36
CA ILE A 164 7.71 -0.74 4.48
C ILE A 164 8.44 -0.89 5.82
N PHE A 165 9.49 -1.71 5.90
CA PHE A 165 10.30 -1.84 7.12
C PHE A 165 10.98 -0.51 7.47
N VAL A 166 11.53 0.18 6.47
CA VAL A 166 12.14 1.50 6.65
C VAL A 166 11.10 2.54 7.07
N PHE A 167 9.90 2.52 6.49
CA PHE A 167 8.82 3.44 6.85
C PHE A 167 8.34 3.24 8.28
N ILE A 168 8.22 1.98 8.73
CA ILE A 168 7.93 1.68 10.14
C ILE A 168 8.96 2.37 11.03
N ALA A 169 10.27 2.18 10.80
CA ALA A 169 11.31 2.85 11.59
C ALA A 169 11.28 4.38 11.49
N GLY A 170 11.08 4.92 10.29
CA GLY A 170 10.93 6.35 10.05
C GLY A 170 9.78 6.96 10.85
N SER A 171 8.64 6.27 10.97
CA SER A 171 7.46 6.73 11.71
C SER A 171 7.68 6.90 13.21
N TYR A 172 8.62 6.15 13.81
CA TYR A 172 8.95 6.27 15.24
C TYR A 172 10.03 7.33 15.52
N THR A 173 10.83 7.68 14.51
CA THR A 173 11.96 8.62 14.65
C THR A 173 11.55 10.01 15.18
N PRO A 174 10.46 10.68 14.72
CA PRO A 174 10.09 11.99 15.27
C PRO A 174 9.69 11.94 16.75
N PHE A 175 9.13 10.82 17.21
CA PHE A 175 8.80 10.63 18.64
C PHE A 175 10.07 10.38 19.47
N ALA A 176 10.97 9.53 18.95
CA ALA A 176 12.23 9.19 19.60
C ALA A 176 13.17 10.39 19.76
N LEU A 177 13.23 11.27 18.75
CA LEU A 177 14.09 12.47 18.74
C LEU A 177 13.41 13.74 19.29
N GLY A 178 12.09 13.72 19.48
CA GLY A 178 11.33 14.80 20.07
C GLY A 178 10.93 14.49 21.53
N PRO A 179 9.66 14.16 21.82
CA PRO A 179 9.17 14.01 23.20
C PRO A 179 9.89 12.96 24.06
N LEU A 180 10.47 11.92 23.43
CA LEU A 180 11.15 10.82 24.14
C LEU A 180 12.67 11.00 24.20
N HIS A 181 13.19 12.12 23.69
CA HIS A 181 14.61 12.40 23.68
C HIS A 181 15.17 12.49 25.11
N GLY A 182 16.36 11.93 25.33
CA GLY A 182 17.00 11.85 26.66
C GLY A 182 16.44 10.74 27.58
N GLY A 183 15.34 10.08 27.21
CA GLY A 183 14.79 8.92 27.93
C GLY A 183 14.89 7.64 27.10
N ILE A 184 13.74 6.98 26.88
CA ILE A 184 13.65 5.73 26.10
C ILE A 184 13.85 5.93 24.59
N GLY A 185 13.96 7.17 24.10
CA GLY A 185 14.06 7.48 22.67
C GLY A 185 15.24 6.81 21.98
N GLY A 186 16.43 6.81 22.61
CA GLY A 186 17.62 6.15 22.06
C GLY A 186 17.44 4.63 21.90
N PRO A 187 17.11 3.90 22.98
CA PRO A 187 16.82 2.46 22.90
C PRO A 187 15.69 2.10 21.93
N LEU A 188 14.62 2.89 21.89
CA LEU A 188 13.51 2.70 20.94
C LEU A 188 14.01 2.82 19.50
N LEU A 189 14.77 3.88 19.19
CA LEU A 189 15.30 4.12 17.85
C LEU A 189 16.22 2.98 17.43
N ALA A 190 17.14 2.56 18.29
CA ALA A 190 18.05 1.44 18.02
C ALA A 190 17.28 0.12 17.78
N GLY A 191 16.29 -0.18 18.60
CA GLY A 191 15.48 -1.40 18.47
C GLY A 191 14.69 -1.43 17.17
N VAL A 192 13.94 -0.37 16.88
CA VAL A 192 13.09 -0.32 15.68
C VAL A 192 13.93 -0.29 14.40
N TRP A 193 15.00 0.51 14.34
CA TRP A 193 15.90 0.52 13.19
C TRP A 193 16.64 -0.81 13.03
N GLY A 194 17.05 -1.46 14.11
CA GLY A 194 17.69 -2.78 14.07
C GLY A 194 16.79 -3.83 13.41
N VAL A 195 15.53 -3.91 13.85
CA VAL A 195 14.54 -4.83 13.26
C VAL A 195 14.22 -4.46 11.81
N ALA A 196 14.09 -3.16 11.51
CA ALA A 196 13.79 -2.69 10.17
C ALA A 196 14.90 -3.00 9.17
N LEU A 197 16.17 -2.75 9.52
CA LEU A 197 17.32 -3.04 8.67
C LEU A 197 17.50 -4.55 8.47
N LEU A 198 17.26 -5.35 9.50
CA LEU A 198 17.27 -6.81 9.38
C LEU A 198 16.18 -7.30 8.41
N GLY A 199 14.93 -6.83 8.59
CA GLY A 199 13.81 -7.19 7.73
C GLY A 199 14.00 -6.76 6.27
N ALA A 200 14.46 -5.52 6.05
CA ALA A 200 14.76 -4.99 4.73
C ALA A 200 15.92 -5.77 4.06
N GLY A 201 17.01 -6.03 4.80
CA GLY A 201 18.17 -6.78 4.29
C GLY A 201 17.81 -8.21 3.86
N CYS A 202 17.06 -8.93 4.69
CA CYS A 202 16.55 -10.27 4.35
C CYS A 202 15.68 -10.25 3.09
N LYS A 203 14.89 -9.18 2.88
CA LYS A 203 13.98 -9.08 1.74
C LYS A 203 14.68 -8.72 0.42
N VAL A 204 15.73 -7.91 0.48
CA VAL A 204 16.51 -7.50 -0.70
C VAL A 204 17.49 -8.62 -1.12
N GLY A 205 18.08 -9.32 -0.14
CA GLY A 205 19.09 -10.37 -0.34
C GLY A 205 18.55 -11.76 -0.71
N GLY A 206 17.27 -12.05 -0.44
CA GLY A 206 16.57 -13.28 -0.88
C GLY A 206 15.84 -13.10 -2.20
#